data_AF-A0A9C7S9X4-F1
#
_entry.id   AF-A0A9C7S9X4-F1
#
_cell.length_a   1.000
_cell.length_b   1.000
_cell.length_c   1.000
_cell.angle_alpha   90.00
_cell.angle_beta   90.00
_cell.angle_gamma   90.00
#
_symmetry.space_group_name_H-M   'P 1'
#
loop_
_entity.id
_entity.type
_entity.pdbx_description
1 polymer ?
#
loop_
_entity_poly.entity_id
_entity_poly.type
_entity_poly.pdbx_seq_one_letter_code
_entity_poly.pdbx_strand_id
1 'polypeptide(L)'
;MYFIHSDNKVIRDAYNNLRKLLAMVIRRIQQARKMDDPAEAMLILDHALLQIEESATGTANLIEPLIRNRSITAEMATSLMKDTEYAHNACRSLLSMARALFTGRGSTTLQQGSL
;
A
#
# COMPACT_ATOMS: atom_id res chain seq x y z
N MET A 1 -9.04 9.66 7.07
CA MET A 1 -10.02 9.51 5.96
C MET A 1 -11.35 10.13 6.36
N TYR A 2 -11.44 11.47 6.28
CA TYR A 2 -12.57 12.24 6.80
C TYR A 2 -13.85 12.10 5.95
N PHE A 3 -13.75 12.13 4.61
CA PHE A 3 -14.93 12.06 3.71
C PHE A 3 -15.27 10.65 3.21
N ILE A 4 -14.96 9.61 3.98
CA ILE A 4 -15.29 8.21 3.66
C ILE A 4 -16.78 7.98 3.39
N HIS A 5 -17.64 8.67 4.15
CA HIS A 5 -19.10 8.54 4.08
C HIS A 5 -19.76 9.80 3.48
N SER A 6 -19.00 10.65 2.78
CA SER A 6 -19.55 11.85 2.12
C SER A 6 -20.55 11.48 1.04
N ASP A 7 -21.58 12.28 0.81
CA ASP A 7 -22.54 12.09 -0.30
C ASP A 7 -21.92 12.28 -1.69
N ASN A 8 -20.76 12.94 -1.76
CA ASN A 8 -20.02 13.07 -3.01
C ASN A 8 -19.34 11.73 -3.39
N LYS A 9 -19.83 11.11 -4.47
CA LYS A 9 -19.32 9.81 -4.94
C LYS A 9 -17.85 9.85 -5.34
N VAL A 10 -17.37 10.97 -5.89
CA VAL A 10 -15.99 11.13 -6.36
C VAL A 10 -15.00 10.97 -5.21
N ILE A 11 -15.22 11.68 -4.11
CA ILE A 11 -14.33 11.61 -2.95
C ILE A 11 -14.42 10.23 -2.25
N ARG A 12 -15.61 9.62 -2.20
CA ARG A 12 -15.76 8.25 -1.68
C ARG A 12 -14.97 7.24 -2.50
N ASP A 13 -15.03 7.31 -3.82
CA ASP A 13 -14.32 6.40 -4.71
C ASP A 13 -12.80 6.56 -4.57
N ALA A 14 -12.31 7.81 -4.46
CA ALA A 14 -10.90 8.08 -4.17
C ALA A 14 -10.45 7.41 -2.85
N TYR A 15 -11.23 7.56 -1.78
CA TYR A 15 -10.93 6.89 -0.50
C TYR A 15 -11.04 5.36 -0.58
N ASN A 16 -11.99 4.84 -1.33
CA ASN A 16 -12.11 3.39 -1.52
C ASN A 16 -10.91 2.82 -2.27
N ASN A 17 -10.30 3.57 -3.18
CA ASN A 17 -9.06 3.16 -3.84
C ASN A 17 -7.89 3.09 -2.86
N LEU A 18 -7.75 4.04 -1.93
CA LEU A 18 -6.75 3.97 -0.86
C LEU A 18 -6.94 2.72 0.03
N ARG A 19 -8.20 2.38 0.37
CA ARG A 19 -8.49 1.15 1.14
C ARG A 19 -8.15 -0.12 0.37
N LYS A 20 -8.46 -0.16 -0.92
CA LYS A 20 -8.10 -1.29 -1.80
C LYS A 20 -6.59 -1.46 -1.87
N LEU A 21 -5.83 -0.36 -1.94
CA LEU A 21 -4.36 -0.42 -1.91
C LEU A 21 -3.86 -1.04 -0.59
N LEU A 22 -4.35 -0.56 0.55
CA LEU A 22 -3.97 -1.12 1.85
C LEU A 22 -4.31 -2.62 1.95
N ALA A 23 -5.51 -3.01 1.53
CA ALA A 23 -5.94 -4.40 1.52
C ALA A 23 -5.09 -5.27 0.57
N MET A 24 -4.71 -4.73 -0.59
CA MET A 24 -3.81 -5.38 -1.53
C MET A 24 -2.43 -5.63 -0.90
N VAL A 25 -1.84 -4.63 -0.26
CA VAL A 25 -0.53 -4.76 0.40
C VAL A 25 -0.55 -5.83 1.49
N ILE A 26 -1.56 -5.79 2.37
CA ILE A 26 -1.73 -6.81 3.41
C ILE A 26 -1.86 -8.21 2.77
N ARG A 27 -2.63 -8.34 1.69
CA ARG A 27 -2.78 -9.62 0.97
C ARG A 27 -1.47 -10.09 0.36
N ARG A 28 -0.66 -9.21 -0.24
CA ARG A 28 0.66 -9.55 -0.79
C ARG A 28 1.63 -10.00 0.30
N ILE A 29 1.63 -9.33 1.45
CA ILE A 29 2.41 -9.75 2.63
C ILE A 29 1.98 -11.15 3.09
N GLN A 30 0.68 -11.42 3.11
CA GLN A 30 0.15 -12.74 3.47
C GLN A 30 0.52 -13.83 2.45
N GLN A 31 0.59 -13.49 1.16
CA GLN A 31 1.05 -14.41 0.11
C GLN A 31 2.55 -14.70 0.28
N ALA A 32 3.38 -13.67 0.38
CA ALA A 32 4.82 -13.81 0.61
C ALA A 32 5.13 -14.60 1.90
N ARG A 33 4.31 -14.42 2.95
CA ARG A 33 4.44 -15.18 4.21
C ARG A 33 4.31 -16.70 4.00
N LYS A 34 3.52 -17.14 3.04
CA LYS A 34 3.22 -18.55 2.75
C LYS A 34 4.17 -19.18 1.74
N MET A 35 5.08 -18.41 1.15
CA MET A 35 6.08 -18.95 0.24
C MET A 35 7.19 -19.62 1.05
N ASP A 36 7.62 -20.79 0.60
CA ASP A 36 8.73 -21.53 1.18
C ASP A 36 10.08 -20.98 0.70
N ASP A 37 10.15 -20.53 -0.56
CA ASP A 37 11.33 -19.87 -1.12
C ASP A 37 11.39 -18.38 -0.71
N PRO A 38 12.42 -17.95 0.03
CA PRO A 38 12.63 -16.54 0.37
C PRO A 38 12.76 -15.62 -0.85
N ALA A 39 13.30 -16.10 -1.97
CA ALA A 39 13.44 -15.31 -3.19
C ALA A 39 12.08 -15.04 -3.84
N GLU A 40 11.20 -16.04 -3.90
CA GLU A 40 9.83 -15.89 -4.38
C GLU A 40 9.03 -14.94 -3.47
N ALA A 41 9.21 -15.05 -2.14
CA ALA A 41 8.63 -14.12 -1.18
C ALA A 41 9.07 -12.68 -1.43
N MET A 42 10.37 -12.43 -1.68
CA MET A 42 10.89 -11.10 -2.00
C MET A 42 10.29 -10.56 -3.29
N LEU A 43 10.21 -11.37 -4.35
CA LEU A 43 9.65 -10.95 -5.64
C LEU A 43 8.19 -10.48 -5.51
N ILE A 44 7.37 -11.17 -4.70
CA ILE A 44 6.00 -10.76 -4.42
C ILE A 44 5.96 -9.39 -3.73
N LEU A 45 6.86 -9.13 -2.79
CA LEU A 45 6.93 -7.86 -2.07
C LEU A 45 7.44 -6.72 -2.96
N ASP A 46 8.41 -6.99 -3.84
CA ASP A 46 8.93 -5.99 -4.78
C ASP A 46 7.86 -5.62 -5.83
N HIS A 47 7.09 -6.59 -6.33
CA HIS A 47 5.93 -6.29 -7.17
C HIS A 47 4.89 -5.45 -6.42
N ALA A 48 4.63 -5.74 -5.15
CA ALA A 48 3.71 -4.94 -4.35
C ALA A 48 4.20 -3.49 -4.16
N LEU A 49 5.52 -3.27 -4.07
CA LEU A 49 6.11 -1.94 -4.01
C LEU A 49 5.85 -1.16 -5.30
N LEU A 50 6.06 -1.78 -6.46
CA LEU A 50 5.76 -1.15 -7.76
C LEU A 50 4.28 -0.71 -7.84
N GLN A 51 3.35 -1.55 -7.40
CA GLN A 51 1.92 -1.21 -7.38
C GLN A 51 1.60 -0.02 -6.46
N ILE A 52 2.32 0.16 -5.35
CA ILE A 52 2.17 1.33 -4.48
C ILE A 52 2.67 2.59 -5.19
N GLU A 53 3.84 2.53 -5.83
CA GLU A 53 4.41 3.69 -6.53
C GLU A 53 3.56 4.12 -7.73
N GLU A 54 3.06 3.17 -8.51
CA GLU A 54 2.09 3.43 -9.59
C GLU A 54 0.81 4.09 -9.06
N SER A 55 0.28 3.60 -7.93
CA SER A 55 -0.87 4.20 -7.26
C SER A 55 -0.57 5.62 -6.77
N ALA A 56 0.63 5.89 -6.27
CA ALA A 56 1.03 7.21 -5.79
C ALA A 56 1.08 8.23 -6.93
N THR A 57 1.74 7.90 -8.03
CA THR A 57 1.77 8.74 -9.23
C THR A 57 0.37 8.92 -9.83
N GLY A 58 -0.40 7.84 -9.95
CA GLY A 58 -1.76 7.89 -10.47
C GLY A 58 -2.69 8.77 -9.62
N THR A 59 -2.61 8.67 -8.30
CA THR A 59 -3.46 9.45 -7.40
C THR A 59 -3.12 10.94 -7.45
N ALA A 60 -1.83 11.30 -7.50
CA ALA A 60 -1.41 12.69 -7.68
C ALA A 60 -1.99 13.29 -8.97
N ASN A 61 -1.89 12.56 -10.08
CA ASN A 61 -2.43 12.97 -11.39
C ASN A 61 -3.96 13.04 -11.42
N LEU A 62 -4.66 12.28 -10.59
CA LEU A 62 -6.13 12.29 -10.50
C LEU A 62 -6.66 13.43 -9.65
N ILE A 63 -5.99 13.79 -8.55
CA ILE A 63 -6.50 14.81 -7.62
C ILE A 63 -6.53 16.20 -8.28
N GLU A 64 -5.50 16.56 -9.05
CA GLU A 64 -5.39 17.89 -9.66
C GLU A 64 -6.59 18.24 -10.59
N PRO A 65 -7.01 17.38 -11.55
CA PRO A 65 -8.22 17.59 -12.33
C PRO A 65 -9.49 17.71 -11.49
N LEU A 66 -9.62 16.94 -10.40
CA LEU A 66 -10.80 16.97 -9.55
C LEU A 66 -10.95 18.32 -8.83
N ILE A 67 -9.83 18.95 -8.46
CA ILE A 67 -9.79 20.32 -7.92
C ILE A 67 -10.16 21.32 -9.02
N ARG A 68 -9.49 21.23 -10.18
CA ARG A 68 -9.68 22.18 -11.29
C ARG A 68 -11.11 22.20 -11.81
N ASN A 69 -11.76 21.04 -11.87
CA ASN A 69 -13.13 20.90 -12.36
C ASN A 69 -14.19 21.13 -11.27
N ARG A 70 -13.79 21.49 -10.03
CA ARG A 70 -14.67 21.65 -8.85
C ARG A 70 -15.49 20.40 -8.52
N SER A 71 -14.99 19.22 -8.87
CA SER A 71 -15.63 17.93 -8.56
C SER A 71 -15.54 17.57 -7.08
N ILE A 72 -14.59 18.16 -6.35
CA ILE A 72 -14.43 18.09 -4.89
C ILE A 72 -14.15 19.49 -4.34
N THR A 73 -14.49 19.75 -3.08
CA THR A 73 -14.19 21.03 -2.43
C THR A 73 -12.69 21.13 -2.08
N ALA A 74 -12.19 22.34 -1.82
CA ALA A 74 -10.80 22.55 -1.37
C ALA A 74 -10.49 21.79 -0.06
N GLU A 75 -11.47 21.72 0.85
CA GLU A 75 -11.36 20.95 2.09
C GLU A 75 -11.26 19.44 1.80
N MET A 76 -12.10 18.91 0.91
CA MET A 76 -12.04 17.51 0.46
C MET A 76 -10.70 17.18 -0.19
N ALA A 77 -10.20 18.07 -1.03
CA ALA A 77 -8.90 17.91 -1.69
C ALA A 77 -7.76 17.84 -0.67
N THR A 78 -7.72 18.79 0.27
CA THR A 78 -6.69 18.83 1.31
C THR A 78 -6.71 17.58 2.18
N SER A 79 -7.90 17.14 2.62
CA SER A 79 -8.04 15.90 3.38
C SER A 79 -7.61 14.68 2.56
N LEU A 80 -7.97 14.61 1.28
CA LEU A 80 -7.62 13.50 0.41
C LEU A 80 -6.12 13.42 0.15
N MET A 81 -5.46 14.54 -0.14
CA MET A 81 -4.00 14.59 -0.36
C MET A 81 -3.26 14.09 0.88
N LYS A 82 -3.64 14.61 2.06
CA LYS A 82 -3.05 14.20 3.34
C LYS A 82 -3.25 12.71 3.60
N ASP A 83 -4.49 12.22 3.50
CA ASP A 83 -4.79 10.81 3.72
C ASP A 83 -4.12 9.87 2.69
N THR A 84 -3.94 10.34 1.45
CA THR A 84 -3.23 9.62 0.38
C THR A 84 -1.76 9.43 0.74
N GLU A 85 -1.10 10.51 1.18
CA GLU A 85 0.29 10.45 1.63
C GLU A 85 0.45 9.48 2.82
N TYR A 86 -0.41 9.58 3.84
CA TYR A 86 -0.39 8.65 4.96
C TYR A 86 -0.61 7.20 4.53
N ALA A 87 -1.55 6.94 3.61
CA ALA A 87 -1.85 5.59 3.15
C ALA A 87 -0.66 4.97 2.39
N HIS A 88 -0.02 5.73 1.48
CA HIS A 88 1.17 5.26 0.77
C HIS A 88 2.34 5.00 1.72
N ASN A 89 2.58 5.91 2.68
CA ASN A 89 3.63 5.73 3.67
C ASN A 89 3.37 4.50 4.55
N ALA A 90 2.15 4.30 5.03
CA ALA A 90 1.78 3.10 5.79
C ALA A 90 2.00 1.80 4.99
N CYS A 91 1.62 1.81 3.70
CA CYS A 91 1.83 0.67 2.80
C CYS A 91 3.32 0.35 2.62
N ARG A 92 4.18 1.37 2.40
CA ARG A 92 5.63 1.20 2.31
C ARG A 92 6.22 0.66 3.60
N SER A 93 5.82 1.20 4.75
CA SER A 93 6.28 0.71 6.06
C SER A 93 5.87 -0.75 6.30
N LEU A 94 4.65 -1.15 5.94
CA LEU A 94 4.19 -2.54 6.03
C LEU A 94 5.04 -3.47 5.16
N LEU A 95 5.35 -3.10 3.92
CA LEU A 95 6.23 -3.90 3.05
C LEU A 95 7.65 -3.97 3.60
N SER A 96 8.21 -2.85 4.09
CA SER A 96 9.55 -2.82 4.68
C SER A 96 9.66 -3.76 5.88
N MET A 97 8.66 -3.75 6.77
CA MET A 97 8.59 -4.70 7.89
C MET A 97 8.50 -6.15 7.42
N ALA A 98 7.66 -6.44 6.42
CA ALA A 98 7.53 -7.80 5.87
C ALA A 98 8.85 -8.28 5.27
N ARG A 99 9.57 -7.41 4.53
CA ARG A 99 10.88 -7.73 3.96
C ARG A 99 11.88 -8.10 5.06
N ALA A 100 12.01 -7.26 6.09
CA ALA A 100 12.91 -7.50 7.21
C ALA A 100 12.60 -8.81 7.97
N LEU A 101 11.31 -9.14 8.13
CA LEU A 101 10.91 -10.38 8.79
C LEU A 101 11.17 -11.64 7.95
N PHE A 102 11.12 -11.54 6.62
CA PHE A 102 11.23 -12.69 5.73
C PHE A 102 12.66 -12.95 5.27
N THR A 103 13.52 -11.93 5.19
CA THR A 103 14.97 -12.11 4.97
C THR A 103 15.64 -12.90 6.09
N GLY A 104 15.15 -12.78 7.33
CA GLY A 104 15.66 -13.55 8.48
C GLY A 104 15.29 -15.04 8.50
N ARG A 105 14.37 -15.51 7.64
CA ARG A 105 13.92 -16.91 7.62
C ARG A 105 14.95 -17.89 7.08
N GLY A 106 15.86 -17.43 6.20
CA GLY A 106 16.91 -18.28 5.64
C GLY A 106 18.06 -18.59 6.60
N SER A 107 18.13 -17.92 7.75
CA SER A 107 19.28 -17.99 8.66
C SER A 107 19.10 -18.97 9.84
N THR A 108 17.88 -19.46 10.10
CA THR A 108 17.58 -20.22 11.33
C THR A 108 17.61 -21.75 11.16
N THR A 109 17.92 -22.30 9.98
CA THR A 109 17.86 -23.76 9.73
C THR A 109 19.23 -24.47 9.69
N LEU A 110 20.36 -23.79 9.92
CA LEU A 110 21.70 -24.39 9.77
C LEU A 110 22.45 -24.71 11.09
N GLN A 111 21.77 -24.79 12.24
CA GLN A 111 22.40 -25.21 13.50
C GLN A 111 21.58 -26.22 14.30
N GLN A 112 21.16 -27.33 13.70
CA GLN A 112 20.85 -28.55 14.46
C GLN A 112 21.24 -29.77 13.63
N GLY A 113 22.45 -30.29 13.85
CA GLY A 113 22.88 -31.54 13.21
C GLY A 113 24.39 -31.73 13.13
N SER A 114 25.09 -31.80 14.26
CA SER A 114 26.37 -32.51 14.35
C SER A 114 26.56 -32.97 15.80
N LEU A 115 26.22 -34.25 16.04
CA LEU A 115 26.71 -35.09 17.13
C LEU A 115 27.89 -35.91 16.59
#